data_AF-A0A2K9CJX5-F1
#
_entry.id   AF-A0A2K9CJX5-F1
#
_cell.length_a   1.000
_cell.length_b   1.000
_cell.length_c   1.000
_cell.angle_alpha   90.00
_cell.angle_beta   90.00
_cell.angle_gamma   90.00
#
_symmetry.space_group_name_H-M   'P 1'
#
loop_
_entity.id
_entity.type
_entity.pdbx_description
1 polymer ?
#
loop_
_entity_poly.entity_id
_entity_poly.type
_entity_poly.pdbx_seq_one_letter_code
_entity_poly.pdbx_strand_id
1 'polypeptide(L)'
;MWLCTEWKIDWDAVAAVATAAAAIIALIIWSFDKAQRKRERAASAKLLAQIMTTPVGATQIEIAKFRCYVVPSDSDQTYLLDVRNDESARKYLAAQASKITIDLPSQFLDKADIFSETVNNRLANAFSQVNRLKKMSSLLADLPDSALEEEISQHLMAVLNQIKEAEQATAEAFQALLKAGKPS
;
A
#
# COMPACT_ATOMS: atom_id res chain seq x y z
N MET A 1 -27.40 81.13 15.66
CA MET A 1 -26.09 80.51 15.98
C MET A 1 -26.36 79.06 16.27
N TRP A 2 -26.03 78.17 15.35
CA TRP A 2 -25.85 76.71 15.48
C TRP A 2 -25.58 76.15 14.08
N LEU A 3 -24.85 75.03 14.01
CA LEU A 3 -24.40 74.26 12.83
C LEU A 3 -22.96 74.55 12.37
N CYS A 4 -21.98 74.08 13.14
CA CYS A 4 -20.71 73.54 12.63
C CYS A 4 -20.18 72.55 13.68
N THR A 5 -20.67 71.31 13.66
CA THR A 5 -19.95 70.20 14.30
C THR A 5 -18.90 69.71 13.31
N GLU A 6 -17.62 69.92 13.63
CA GLU A 6 -16.50 69.32 12.91
C GLU A 6 -16.60 67.79 13.03
N TRP A 7 -16.93 67.11 11.93
CA TRP A 7 -16.80 65.67 11.83
C TRP A 7 -15.31 65.34 11.63
N LYS A 8 -14.55 65.21 12.72
CA LYS A 8 -13.21 64.60 12.66
C LYS A 8 -13.39 63.09 12.45
N ILE A 9 -13.09 62.64 11.23
CA ILE A 9 -13.02 61.21 10.91
C ILE A 9 -11.86 60.63 11.73
N ASP A 10 -12.18 59.65 12.57
CA ASP A 10 -11.19 58.89 13.33
C ASP A 10 -10.47 57.92 12.37
N TRP A 11 -9.30 58.34 11.91
CA TRP A 11 -8.47 57.56 10.99
C TRP A 11 -7.93 56.28 11.62
N ASP A 12 -7.80 56.21 12.95
CA ASP A 12 -7.40 54.98 13.65
C ASP A 12 -8.53 53.96 13.64
N ALA A 13 -9.78 54.40 13.80
CA ALA A 13 -10.95 53.55 13.61
C ALA A 13 -11.06 53.03 12.17
N VAL A 14 -10.80 53.88 11.17
CA VAL A 14 -10.78 53.48 9.75
C VAL A 14 -9.65 52.47 9.48
N ALA A 15 -8.47 52.68 10.04
CA ALA A 15 -7.34 51.75 9.92
C ALA A 15 -7.60 50.39 10.61
N ALA A 16 -8.25 50.41 11.79
CA ALA A 16 -8.66 49.20 12.49
C ALA A 16 -9.70 48.40 11.71
N VAL A 17 -10.70 49.06 11.12
CA VAL A 17 -11.71 48.43 10.25
C VAL A 17 -11.06 47.86 8.99
N ALA A 18 -10.14 48.59 8.35
CA ALA A 18 -9.40 48.12 7.18
C ALA A 18 -8.54 46.88 7.49
N THR A 19 -7.87 46.88 8.65
CA THR A 19 -7.05 45.76 9.11
C THR A 19 -7.91 44.53 9.43
N ALA A 20 -9.06 44.72 10.08
CA ALA A 20 -10.02 43.65 10.36
C ALA A 20 -10.59 43.05 9.05
N ALA A 21 -10.95 43.90 8.08
CA ALA A 21 -11.41 43.45 6.77
C ALA A 21 -10.33 42.65 6.03
N ALA A 22 -9.08 43.12 6.04
CA ALA A 22 -7.95 42.42 5.42
C ALA A 22 -7.71 41.04 6.08
N ALA A 23 -7.79 40.96 7.42
CA ALA A 23 -7.65 39.70 8.14
C ALA A 23 -8.75 38.68 7.80
N ILE A 24 -10.00 39.14 7.68
CA ILE A 24 -11.13 38.29 7.27
C ILE A 24 -10.92 37.78 5.84
N ILE A 25 -10.54 38.66 4.91
CA ILE A 25 -10.25 38.27 3.51
C ILE A 25 -9.11 37.24 3.48
N ALA A 26 -8.05 37.44 4.25
CA ALA A 26 -6.93 36.50 4.33
C ALA A 26 -7.36 35.13 4.88
N LEU A 27 -8.20 35.09 5.92
CA LEU A 27 -8.76 33.84 6.46
C LEU A 27 -9.66 33.13 5.45
N ILE A 28 -10.46 33.88 4.69
CA ILE A 28 -11.32 33.34 3.63
C ILE A 28 -10.43 32.71 2.55
N ILE A 29 -9.42 33.42 2.05
CA ILE A 29 -8.48 32.91 1.04
C ILE A 29 -7.77 31.65 1.54
N TRP A 30 -7.28 31.66 2.79
CA TRP A 30 -6.63 30.49 3.40
C TRP A 30 -7.56 29.28 3.49
N SER A 31 -8.83 29.51 3.87
CA SER A 31 -9.83 28.45 3.95
C SER A 31 -10.12 27.84 2.56
N PHE A 32 -10.26 28.68 1.54
CA PHE A 32 -10.44 28.24 0.15
C PHE A 32 -9.21 27.48 -0.38
N ASP A 33 -8.00 28.00 -0.18
CA ASP A 33 -6.76 27.33 -0.56
C ASP A 33 -6.63 25.96 0.12
N LYS A 34 -6.92 25.88 1.42
CA LYS A 34 -6.92 24.61 2.17
C LYS A 34 -7.94 23.62 1.60
N ALA A 35 -9.13 24.08 1.24
CA ALA A 35 -10.15 23.24 0.62
C ALA A 35 -9.74 22.77 -0.78
N GLN A 36 -9.14 23.64 -1.59
CA GLN A 36 -8.63 23.31 -2.92
C GLN A 36 -7.50 22.27 -2.84
N ARG A 37 -6.49 22.48 -2.00
CA ARG A 37 -5.41 21.50 -1.78
C ARG A 37 -5.93 20.14 -1.33
N LYS A 38 -6.98 20.11 -0.48
CA LYS A 38 -7.63 18.85 -0.09
C LYS A 38 -8.25 18.13 -1.28
N ARG A 39 -8.90 18.85 -2.21
CA ARG A 39 -9.48 18.28 -3.44
C ARG A 39 -8.39 17.77 -4.39
N GLU A 40 -7.32 18.54 -4.57
CA GLU A 40 -6.18 18.15 -5.42
C GLU A 40 -5.46 16.91 -4.89
N ARG A 41 -5.27 16.82 -3.56
CA ARG A 41 -4.75 15.62 -2.90
C ARG A 41 -5.66 14.42 -3.09
N ALA A 42 -6.98 14.58 -2.93
CA ALA A 42 -7.93 13.48 -3.13
C ALA A 42 -7.93 12.99 -4.60
N ALA A 43 -7.89 13.90 -5.57
CA ALA A 43 -7.79 13.55 -6.99
C ALA A 43 -6.46 12.82 -7.30
N SER A 44 -5.35 13.29 -6.73
CA SER A 44 -4.05 12.63 -6.85
C SER A 44 -4.06 11.24 -6.21
N ALA A 45 -4.66 11.09 -5.03
CA ALA A 45 -4.83 9.81 -4.34
C ALA A 45 -5.57 8.81 -5.22
N LYS A 46 -6.66 9.27 -5.84
CA LYS A 46 -7.48 8.45 -6.72
C LYS A 46 -6.71 7.97 -7.95
N LEU A 47 -6.00 8.87 -8.64
CA LEU A 47 -5.19 8.51 -9.80
C LEU A 47 -4.07 7.54 -9.41
N LEU A 48 -3.39 7.81 -8.29
CA LEU A 48 -2.34 6.94 -7.79
C LEU A 48 -2.90 5.57 -7.38
N ALA A 49 -4.10 5.51 -6.79
CA ALA A 49 -4.77 4.24 -6.48
C ALA A 49 -5.04 3.41 -7.73
N GLN A 50 -5.50 4.06 -8.81
CA GLN A 50 -5.74 3.41 -10.10
C GLN A 50 -4.46 2.88 -10.72
N ILE A 51 -3.38 3.67 -10.69
CA ILE A 51 -2.05 3.25 -11.18
C ILE A 51 -1.53 2.06 -10.36
N MET A 52 -1.67 2.09 -9.03
CA MET A 52 -1.26 1.03 -8.11
C MET A 52 -2.08 -0.26 -8.22
N THR A 53 -3.30 -0.18 -8.77
CA THR A 53 -4.16 -1.35 -8.92
C THR A 53 -3.54 -2.38 -9.87
N THR A 54 -2.86 -1.93 -10.93
CA THR A 54 -2.21 -2.82 -11.91
C THR A 54 -1.07 -3.65 -11.31
N PRO A 55 -0.02 -3.06 -10.69
CA PRO A 55 1.08 -3.86 -10.13
C PRO A 55 0.61 -4.75 -8.98
N VAL A 56 -0.24 -4.26 -8.07
CA VAL A 56 -0.75 -5.08 -6.96
C VAL A 56 -1.62 -6.23 -7.48
N GLY A 57 -2.45 -5.98 -8.50
CA GLY A 57 -3.23 -7.02 -9.16
C GLY A 57 -2.37 -8.05 -9.91
N ALA A 58 -1.29 -7.61 -10.55
CA ALA A 58 -0.33 -8.50 -11.19
C ALA A 58 0.33 -9.44 -10.15
N THR A 59 0.80 -8.90 -9.02
CA THR A 59 1.35 -9.72 -7.94
C THR A 59 0.32 -10.71 -7.39
N GLN A 60 -0.94 -10.30 -7.24
CA GLN A 60 -2.01 -11.20 -6.79
C GLN A 60 -2.15 -12.42 -7.73
N ILE A 61 -2.10 -12.19 -9.04
CA ILE A 61 -2.14 -13.25 -10.05
C ILE A 61 -0.90 -14.14 -9.96
N GLU A 62 0.28 -13.57 -9.77
CA GLU A 62 1.52 -14.33 -9.61
C GLU A 62 1.52 -15.21 -8.35
N ILE A 63 1.03 -14.70 -7.22
CA ILE A 63 0.86 -15.50 -6.00
C ILE A 63 -0.15 -16.62 -6.22
N ALA A 64 -1.27 -16.35 -6.89
CA ALA A 64 -2.26 -17.37 -7.20
C ALA A 64 -1.68 -18.48 -8.12
N LYS A 65 -0.91 -18.09 -9.15
CA LYS A 65 -0.19 -19.04 -10.02
C LYS A 65 0.82 -19.86 -9.22
N PHE A 66 1.58 -19.22 -8.35
CA PHE A 66 2.54 -19.89 -7.48
C PHE A 66 1.84 -20.88 -6.54
N ARG A 67 0.72 -20.50 -5.93
CA ARG A 67 -0.09 -21.41 -5.10
C ARG A 67 -0.57 -22.62 -5.89
N CYS A 68 -1.14 -22.42 -7.08
CA CYS A 68 -1.63 -23.52 -7.91
C CYS A 68 -0.49 -24.44 -8.40
N TYR A 69 0.72 -23.90 -8.54
CA TYR A 69 1.90 -24.69 -8.86
C TYR A 69 2.37 -25.54 -7.67
N VAL A 70 2.38 -24.97 -6.46
CA VAL A 70 2.84 -25.65 -5.25
C VAL A 70 1.82 -26.66 -4.72
N VAL A 71 0.53 -26.31 -4.80
CA VAL A 71 -0.60 -27.16 -4.38
C VAL A 71 -1.64 -27.18 -5.51
N PRO A 72 -1.49 -28.10 -6.48
CA PRO A 72 -2.45 -28.32 -7.54
C PRO A 72 -3.85 -28.68 -7.02
N SER A 73 -4.88 -28.31 -7.78
CA SER A 73 -6.29 -28.51 -7.39
C SER A 73 -6.78 -29.96 -7.53
N ASP A 74 -6.02 -30.81 -8.22
CA ASP A 74 -6.28 -32.23 -8.44
C ASP A 74 -5.75 -33.14 -7.31
N SER A 75 -5.31 -32.53 -6.20
CA SER A 75 -4.70 -33.22 -5.06
C SER A 75 -3.36 -33.92 -5.38
N ASP A 76 -2.69 -33.55 -6.48
CA ASP A 76 -1.33 -34.00 -6.75
C ASP A 76 -0.37 -33.44 -5.68
N GLN A 77 0.30 -34.34 -4.97
CA GLN A 77 1.28 -34.01 -3.92
C GLN A 77 2.72 -34.26 -4.37
N THR A 78 2.94 -34.70 -5.61
CA THR A 78 4.26 -35.07 -6.13
C THR A 78 5.27 -33.94 -5.93
N TYR A 79 4.89 -32.71 -6.28
CA TYR A 79 5.76 -31.55 -6.10
C TYR A 79 6.12 -31.27 -4.63
N LEU A 80 5.18 -31.43 -3.70
CA LEU A 80 5.46 -31.24 -2.27
C LEU A 80 6.37 -32.34 -1.71
N LEU A 81 6.21 -33.57 -2.20
CA LEU A 81 7.10 -34.68 -1.87
C LEU A 81 8.52 -34.43 -2.41
N ASP A 82 8.65 -33.91 -3.63
CA ASP A 82 9.94 -33.53 -4.20
C ASP A 82 10.60 -32.44 -3.38
N VAL A 83 9.87 -31.38 -3.02
CA VAL A 83 10.37 -30.31 -2.14
C VAL A 83 10.80 -30.84 -0.78
N ARG A 84 10.10 -31.84 -0.24
CA ARG A 84 10.46 -32.46 1.04
C ARG A 84 11.75 -33.28 0.95
N ASN A 85 11.97 -33.96 -0.16
CA ASN A 85 13.00 -35.00 -0.29
C ASN A 85 14.25 -34.54 -1.06
N ASP A 86 14.19 -33.43 -1.79
CA ASP A 86 15.26 -32.97 -2.68
C ASP A 86 15.59 -31.47 -2.47
N GLU A 87 16.84 -31.19 -2.11
CA GLU A 87 17.39 -29.84 -1.96
C GLU A 87 17.25 -29.00 -3.23
N SER A 88 17.39 -29.62 -4.41
CA SER A 88 17.25 -28.94 -5.69
C SER A 88 15.83 -28.44 -5.92
N ALA A 89 14.82 -29.22 -5.51
CA ALA A 89 13.42 -28.83 -5.53
C ALA A 89 13.12 -27.70 -4.53
N ARG A 90 13.71 -27.72 -3.34
CA ARG A 90 13.60 -26.61 -2.36
C ARG A 90 14.17 -25.31 -2.92
N LYS A 91 15.37 -25.36 -3.52
CA LYS A 91 16.00 -24.21 -4.18
C LYS A 91 15.18 -23.69 -5.35
N TYR A 92 14.59 -24.58 -6.15
CA TYR A 92 13.71 -24.19 -7.23
C TYR A 92 12.45 -23.47 -6.72
N LEU A 93 11.83 -23.97 -5.65
CA LEU A 93 10.69 -23.31 -5.01
C LEU A 93 11.06 -21.89 -4.56
N ALA A 94 12.19 -21.72 -3.88
CA ALA A 94 12.68 -20.43 -3.45
C ALA A 94 12.96 -19.48 -4.61
N ALA A 95 13.54 -19.99 -5.70
CA ALA A 95 13.76 -19.23 -6.91
C ALA A 95 12.44 -18.74 -7.53
N GLN A 96 11.39 -19.55 -7.54
CA GLN A 96 10.07 -19.11 -8.00
C GLN A 96 9.43 -18.07 -7.08
N ALA A 97 9.48 -18.28 -5.75
CA ALA A 97 8.98 -17.30 -4.78
C ALA A 97 9.70 -15.95 -4.89
N SER A 98 11.00 -15.96 -5.21
CA SER A 98 11.82 -14.74 -5.35
C SER A 98 11.32 -13.80 -6.46
N LYS A 99 10.71 -14.36 -7.52
CA LYS A 99 10.18 -13.62 -8.68
C LYS A 99 8.94 -12.82 -8.35
N ILE A 100 8.19 -13.19 -7.31
CA ILE A 100 6.96 -12.50 -6.91
C ILE A 100 7.32 -11.15 -6.32
N THR A 101 7.22 -10.06 -7.08
CA THR A 101 7.46 -8.70 -6.58
C THR A 101 6.18 -7.88 -6.63
N ILE A 102 6.05 -6.96 -5.67
CA ILE A 102 5.11 -5.85 -5.83
C ILE A 102 5.95 -4.68 -6.32
N ASP A 103 5.77 -4.31 -7.57
CA ASP A 103 6.49 -3.19 -8.15
C ASP A 103 5.80 -1.88 -7.76
N LEU A 104 6.57 -1.00 -7.12
CA LEU A 104 6.10 0.34 -6.76
C LEU A 104 6.38 1.31 -7.91
N PRO A 105 5.35 1.95 -8.48
CA PRO A 105 5.53 3.09 -9.37
C PRO A 105 6.31 4.18 -8.64
N SER A 106 7.21 4.88 -9.33
CA SER A 106 7.99 5.98 -8.73
C SER A 106 7.09 7.06 -8.13
N GLN A 107 5.93 7.30 -8.75
CA GLN A 107 4.93 8.26 -8.27
C GLN A 107 4.37 7.90 -6.88
N PHE A 108 4.45 6.63 -6.48
CA PHE A 108 4.04 6.20 -5.14
C PHE A 108 5.05 6.64 -4.08
N LEU A 109 6.37 6.54 -4.37
CA LEU A 109 7.42 6.92 -3.43
C LEU A 109 7.39 8.41 -3.11
N ASP A 110 7.08 9.22 -4.12
CA ASP A 110 7.02 10.68 -3.97
C ASP A 110 5.74 11.16 -3.26
N LYS A 111 4.70 10.33 -3.19
CA LYS A 111 3.33 10.73 -2.80
C LYS A 111 2.62 9.73 -1.89
N ALA A 112 3.35 8.90 -1.16
CA ALA A 112 2.77 7.87 -0.28
C ALA A 112 1.91 8.48 0.85
N ASP A 113 2.17 9.72 1.24
CA ASP A 113 1.40 10.46 2.26
C ASP A 113 -0.01 10.86 1.80
N ILE A 114 -0.28 10.76 0.49
CA ILE A 114 -1.57 11.15 -0.09
C ILE A 114 -2.66 10.11 0.19
N PHE A 115 -2.29 8.85 0.45
CA PHE A 115 -3.24 7.80 0.77
C PHE A 115 -3.77 7.89 2.20
N SER A 116 -4.98 7.36 2.38
CA SER A 116 -5.49 7.15 3.73
C SER A 116 -4.66 6.12 4.47
N GLU A 117 -4.64 6.22 5.80
CA GLU A 117 -3.96 5.28 6.68
C GLU A 117 -4.38 3.83 6.38
N THR A 118 -5.66 3.59 6.11
CA THR A 118 -6.17 2.26 5.73
C THR A 118 -5.50 1.71 4.47
N VAL A 119 -5.37 2.51 3.40
CA VAL A 119 -4.74 2.05 2.15
C VAL A 119 -3.25 1.81 2.37
N ASN A 120 -2.57 2.72 3.06
CA ASN A 120 -1.15 2.59 3.38
C ASN A 120 -0.85 1.36 4.23
N ASN A 121 -1.65 1.09 5.27
CA ASN A 121 -1.48 -0.08 6.12
C ASN A 121 -1.69 -1.39 5.36
N ARG A 122 -2.70 -1.45 4.47
CA ARG A 122 -2.95 -2.66 3.67
C ARG A 122 -1.85 -2.90 2.65
N LEU A 123 -1.37 -1.84 1.98
CA LEU A 123 -0.23 -1.93 1.08
C LEU A 123 1.03 -2.39 1.82
N ALA A 124 1.39 -1.72 2.92
CA ALA A 124 2.56 -2.07 3.73
C ALA A 124 2.50 -3.52 4.21
N ASN A 125 1.32 -3.99 4.64
CA ASN A 125 1.11 -5.39 5.00
C ASN A 125 1.35 -6.33 3.80
N ALA A 126 0.81 -6.01 2.62
CA ALA A 126 1.05 -6.80 1.41
C ALA A 126 2.56 -6.89 1.06
N PHE A 127 3.28 -5.77 1.10
CA PHE A 127 4.73 -5.74 0.90
C PHE A 127 5.47 -6.62 1.92
N SER A 128 5.11 -6.49 3.20
CA SER A 128 5.70 -7.29 4.27
C SER A 128 5.47 -8.78 4.03
N GLN A 129 4.24 -9.19 3.70
CA GLN A 129 3.91 -10.60 3.53
C GLN A 129 4.54 -11.23 2.27
N VAL A 130 4.62 -10.48 1.17
CA VAL A 130 5.36 -10.94 -0.04
C VAL A 130 6.85 -11.08 0.26
N ASN A 131 7.46 -10.15 0.99
CA ASN A 131 8.87 -10.25 1.38
C ASN A 131 9.13 -11.38 2.38
N ARG A 132 8.21 -11.62 3.33
CA ARG A 132 8.28 -12.76 4.25
C ARG A 132 8.21 -14.09 3.51
N LEU A 133 7.34 -14.21 2.51
CA LEU A 133 7.27 -15.39 1.65
C LEU A 133 8.63 -15.70 1.03
N LYS A 134 9.29 -14.70 0.42
CA LYS A 134 10.64 -14.88 -0.16
C LYS A 134 11.65 -15.37 0.86
N LYS A 135 11.66 -14.75 2.05
CA LYS A 135 12.61 -15.10 3.11
C LYS A 135 12.35 -16.51 3.65
N MET A 136 11.10 -16.87 3.91
CA MET A 136 10.75 -18.22 4.37
C MET A 136 11.08 -19.29 3.32
N SER A 137 10.80 -19.02 2.04
CA SER A 137 11.18 -19.94 0.97
C SER A 137 12.71 -20.08 0.84
N SER A 138 13.46 -18.98 1.00
CA SER A 138 14.93 -19.03 1.04
C SER A 138 15.44 -19.88 2.20
N LEU A 139 14.88 -19.70 3.41
CA LEU A 139 15.27 -20.49 4.58
C LEU A 139 15.02 -21.99 4.38
N LEU A 140 13.90 -22.36 3.73
CA LEU A 140 13.65 -23.75 3.35
C LEU A 140 14.68 -24.27 2.33
N ALA A 141 15.08 -23.44 1.36
CA ALA A 141 16.08 -23.80 0.35
C ALA A 141 17.50 -23.96 0.91
N ASP A 142 17.81 -23.30 2.02
CA ASP A 142 19.10 -23.38 2.70
C ASP A 142 19.24 -24.67 3.53
N LEU A 143 18.16 -25.45 3.73
CA LEU A 143 18.20 -26.72 4.43
C LEU A 143 18.81 -27.84 3.56
N PRO A 144 19.93 -28.47 4.00
CA PRO A 144 20.56 -29.56 3.27
C PRO A 144 19.71 -30.85 3.32
N ASP A 145 19.94 -31.78 2.41
CA ASP A 145 19.25 -33.10 2.43
C ASP A 145 19.54 -33.93 3.69
N SER A 146 20.61 -33.61 4.42
CA SER A 146 20.92 -34.23 5.72
C SER A 146 20.14 -33.63 6.90
N ALA A 147 19.34 -32.58 6.69
CA ALA A 147 18.54 -31.98 7.75
C ALA A 147 17.46 -32.95 8.26
N LEU A 148 16.96 -32.70 9.46
CA LEU A 148 15.90 -33.54 10.03
C LEU A 148 14.61 -33.39 9.22
N GLU A 149 13.98 -34.51 8.89
CA GLU A 149 12.74 -34.53 8.11
C GLU A 149 11.64 -33.68 8.77
N GLU A 150 11.59 -33.67 10.10
CA GLU A 150 10.68 -32.84 10.89
C GLU A 150 10.94 -31.34 10.67
N GLU A 151 12.20 -30.92 10.66
CA GLU A 151 12.60 -29.53 10.42
C GLU A 151 12.21 -29.08 9.01
N ILE A 152 12.52 -29.89 7.99
CA ILE A 152 12.11 -29.63 6.60
C ILE A 152 10.59 -29.49 6.51
N SER A 153 9.86 -30.38 7.18
CA SER A 153 8.40 -30.41 7.17
C SER A 153 7.80 -29.17 7.86
N GLN A 154 8.39 -28.72 8.97
CA GLN A 154 8.00 -27.48 9.67
C GLN A 154 8.24 -26.24 8.80
N HIS A 155 9.41 -26.14 8.16
CA HIS A 155 9.73 -25.05 7.25
C HIS A 155 8.83 -25.04 6.01
N LEU A 156 8.53 -26.20 5.43
CA LEU A 156 7.59 -26.33 4.32
C LEU A 156 6.19 -25.87 4.71
N MET A 157 5.68 -26.32 5.86
CA MET A 157 4.37 -25.88 6.36
C MET A 157 4.32 -24.37 6.63
N ALA A 158 5.41 -23.78 7.14
CA ALA A 158 5.52 -22.34 7.32
C ALA A 158 5.43 -21.60 5.98
N VAL A 159 6.12 -22.08 4.94
CA VAL A 159 6.03 -21.52 3.59
C VAL A 159 4.61 -21.63 3.04
N LEU A 160 3.94 -22.77 3.18
CA LEU A 160 2.56 -22.96 2.70
C LEU A 160 1.57 -22.01 3.38
N ASN A 161 1.68 -21.83 4.70
CA ASN A 161 0.89 -20.85 5.44
C ASN A 161 1.19 -19.42 4.98
N GLN A 162 2.46 -19.10 4.74
CA GLN A 162 2.89 -17.79 4.29
C GLN A 162 2.40 -17.44 2.87
N ILE A 163 2.25 -18.44 1.98
CA ILE A 163 1.59 -18.24 0.66
C ILE A 163 0.16 -17.74 0.85
N LYS A 164 -0.60 -18.38 1.75
CA LYS A 164 -1.98 -17.97 2.07
C LYS A 164 -2.04 -16.57 2.68
N GLU A 165 -1.14 -16.25 3.61
CA GLU A 165 -1.06 -14.90 4.20
C GLU A 165 -0.72 -13.83 3.15
N ALA A 166 0.21 -14.11 2.23
CA ALA A 166 0.57 -13.20 1.15
C ALA A 166 -0.59 -13.01 0.15
N GLU A 167 -1.30 -14.08 -0.21
CA GLU A 167 -2.48 -14.02 -1.06
C GLU A 167 -3.58 -13.15 -0.42
N GLN A 168 -3.87 -13.37 0.86
CA GLN A 168 -4.89 -12.59 1.57
C GLN A 168 -4.48 -11.11 1.68
N ALA A 169 -3.24 -10.82 2.10
CA ALA A 169 -2.79 -9.44 2.28
C ALA A 169 -2.78 -8.66 0.96
N THR A 170 -2.36 -9.29 -0.15
CA THR A 170 -2.40 -8.67 -1.48
C THR A 170 -3.83 -8.46 -1.98
N ALA A 171 -4.74 -9.41 -1.73
CA ALA A 171 -6.16 -9.24 -2.05
C ALA A 171 -6.81 -8.07 -1.28
N GLU A 172 -6.50 -7.93 0.02
CA GLU A 172 -7.00 -6.83 0.83
C GLU A 172 -6.45 -5.47 0.38
N ALA A 173 -5.15 -5.41 0.02
CA ALA A 173 -4.53 -4.20 -0.55
C ALA A 173 -5.17 -3.83 -1.89
N PHE A 174 -5.37 -4.80 -2.78
CA PHE A 174 -6.05 -4.60 -4.06
C PHE A 174 -7.47 -4.05 -3.88
N GLN A 175 -8.26 -4.63 -2.96
CA GLN A 175 -9.61 -4.15 -2.66
C GLN A 175 -9.60 -2.74 -2.07
N ALA A 176 -8.63 -2.40 -1.22
CA ALA A 176 -8.47 -1.05 -0.68
C ALA A 176 -8.17 -0.04 -1.79
N LEU A 177 -7.29 -0.38 -2.73
CA LEU A 177 -6.97 0.43 -3.90
C LEU A 177 -8.18 0.63 -4.83
N LEU A 178 -8.93 -0.44 -5.12
CA LEU A 178 -10.15 -0.35 -5.91
C LEU A 178 -11.18 0.61 -5.29
N LYS A 179 -11.34 0.56 -3.96
CA LYS A 179 -12.23 1.48 -3.24
C LYS A 179 -11.73 2.93 -3.32
N ALA A 180 -10.43 3.16 -3.16
CA ALA A 180 -9.83 4.48 -3.26
C ALA A 180 -9.85 5.06 -4.69
N GLY A 181 -9.79 4.20 -5.71
CA GLY A 181 -9.79 4.59 -7.13
C GLY A 181 -11.18 4.86 -7.72
N LYS A 182 -12.27 4.50 -7.03
CA LYS A 182 -13.64 4.73 -7.52
C LYS A 182 -14.01 6.23 -7.50
N PRO A 183 -14.84 6.70 -8.45
CA PRO A 183 -15.48 8.00 -8.32
C PRO A 183 -16.40 8.00 -7.09
N SER A 184 -16.16 8.95 -6.19
CA SER A 184 -17.04 9.31 -5.07
C SER A 184 -18.23 10.12 -5.55
#